data_AF-A0A9D7QRL3-F1
#
_entry.id   AF-A0A9D7QRL3-F1
#
_cell.length_a   1.000
_cell.length_b   1.000
_cell.length_c   1.000
_cell.angle_alpha   90.00
_cell.angle_beta   90.00
_cell.angle_gamma   90.00
#
_symmetry.space_group_name_H-M   'P 1'
#
loop_
_entity.id
_entity.type
_entity.pdbx_description
1 polymer ?
#
loop_
_entity_poly.entity_id
_entity_poly.type
_entity_poly.pdbx_seq_one_letter_code
_entity_poly.pdbx_strand_id
1 'polypeptide(L)'
;MANVILLTILRPLHLSKLYRLRFVQPDLLLEIGLHHKPKNGKNETEKKASKKTGGDFNWRKRHAIIQELLATKCTKVAIWEKYTGQSEEHGQILNWMKKLGYVTGIPIRRPNIVSDIHAMAKHKNKYKTSLLEPLSNEQFDFDTLQLKKRIADLEAKLKEAEIKAIAFSTMVDIAEKEFNIRFEKDQYQTIDEMKSNFPHIGLAKLCGWFGITRQAYYQNSWSGIGISIEEDLVLKEVISIRKNHSRMGARKLQIMLQPFLMEHQIKLGRDGLFDLLAANCMLVKRKKRHIQTTWSHHWLRKYPNLIRGFGTRRSRINFG
;
A
#
# COMPACT_ATOMS: atom_id res chain seq x y z
N MET A 1 42.41 -23.17 14.62
CA MET A 1 43.18 -22.57 13.52
C MET A 1 42.41 -22.79 12.21
N ALA A 2 41.11 -22.48 12.10
CA ALA A 2 40.48 -21.16 12.16
C ALA A 2 41.20 -20.10 11.30
N ASN A 3 40.49 -19.67 10.26
CA ASN A 3 40.62 -18.40 9.53
C ASN A 3 41.77 -18.21 8.53
N VAL A 4 41.55 -18.60 7.26
CA VAL A 4 41.98 -17.76 6.10
C VAL A 4 41.06 -17.85 4.85
N ILE A 5 40.13 -18.81 4.69
CA ILE A 5 39.49 -19.06 3.37
C ILE A 5 38.03 -18.55 3.23
N LEU A 6 37.58 -17.55 3.97
CA LEU A 6 36.18 -17.07 3.86
C LEU A 6 35.99 -15.54 3.71
N LEU A 7 36.71 -14.90 2.79
CA LEU A 7 36.46 -13.49 2.44
C LEU A 7 36.60 -13.23 0.93
N THR A 8 35.75 -13.85 0.11
CA THR A 8 35.66 -13.47 -1.31
C THR A 8 34.27 -13.53 -1.94
N ILE A 9 33.18 -13.64 -1.16
CA ILE A 9 31.83 -13.44 -1.66
C ILE A 9 30.98 -12.74 -0.59
N LEU A 10 31.10 -11.42 -0.50
CA LEU A 10 30.11 -10.55 0.16
C LEU A 10 30.10 -9.21 -0.59
N ARG A 11 29.11 -9.04 -1.47
CA ARG A 11 28.69 -7.73 -1.99
C ARG A 11 28.18 -6.89 -0.81
N PRO A 12 28.71 -5.67 -0.59
CA PRO A 12 27.97 -4.67 0.16
C PRO A 12 27.09 -3.92 -0.84
N LEU A 13 25.79 -4.25 -0.87
CA LEU A 13 24.78 -3.32 -1.37
C LEU A 13 24.24 -2.55 -0.18
N HIS A 14 23.92 -1.28 -0.45
CA HIS A 14 23.22 -0.34 0.42
C HIS A 14 24.04 0.39 1.47
N LEU A 15 24.43 1.63 1.13
CA LEU A 15 24.43 2.80 2.02
C LEU A 15 24.75 4.06 1.19
N SER A 16 23.74 4.62 0.52
CA SER A 16 23.72 6.04 0.12
C SER A 16 22.30 6.49 -0.20
N LYS A 17 21.52 6.72 0.87
CA LYS A 17 20.37 7.63 0.88
C LYS A 17 20.12 8.09 2.32
N LEU A 18 21.14 8.68 2.92
CA LEU A 18 20.94 9.70 3.94
C LEU A 18 20.74 11.01 3.18
N TYR A 19 19.57 11.64 3.31
CA TYR A 19 19.32 13.09 3.38
C TYR A 19 17.81 13.32 3.23
N ARG A 20 17.15 13.63 4.35
CA ARG A 20 16.30 14.81 4.59
C ARG A 20 15.25 14.53 5.67
N LEU A 21 15.73 14.37 6.90
CA LEU A 21 14.94 14.72 8.07
C LEU A 21 14.89 16.25 8.14
N ARG A 22 13.75 16.83 7.77
CA ARG A 22 13.31 18.10 8.36
C ARG A 22 11.84 17.94 8.72
N PHE A 23 11.64 17.43 9.93
CA PHE A 23 10.43 17.56 10.72
C PHE A 23 10.08 19.06 10.80
N VAL A 24 8.91 19.43 10.29
CA VAL A 24 8.17 20.60 10.77
C VAL A 24 6.74 20.10 10.97
N GLN A 25 6.33 20.00 12.23
CA GLN A 25 4.96 19.71 12.62
C GLN A 25 4.03 20.81 12.09
N PRO A 26 2.81 20.46 11.67
CA PRO A 26 1.67 21.31 11.91
C PRO A 26 0.70 20.53 12.81
N ASP A 27 0.52 21.05 14.03
CA ASP A 27 -0.78 21.09 14.70
C ASP A 27 -0.59 21.78 16.06
N LEU A 28 -0.96 23.07 16.12
CA LEU A 28 -1.52 23.64 17.35
C LEU A 28 -2.57 24.70 16.97
N LEU A 29 -3.81 24.37 17.28
CA LEU A 29 -4.93 25.29 17.50
C LEU A 29 -4.58 26.29 18.62
N LEU A 30 -4.82 27.59 18.40
CA LEU A 30 -5.73 28.48 19.17
C LEU A 30 -5.49 29.97 18.86
N GLU A 31 -6.61 30.70 18.68
CA GLU A 31 -6.86 32.15 18.87
C GLU A 31 -5.85 33.16 18.29
N ILE A 32 -6.27 34.09 17.43
CA ILE A 32 -6.91 35.36 17.80
C ILE A 32 -7.82 35.83 16.66
N GLY A 33 -9.06 36.19 16.98
CA GLY A 33 -9.93 36.93 16.07
C GLY A 33 -9.57 38.42 16.01
N LEU A 34 -9.90 39.08 14.89
CA LEU A 34 -10.67 40.33 14.86
C LEU A 34 -11.00 40.73 13.40
N HIS A 35 -12.31 40.78 13.15
CA HIS A 35 -13.04 41.85 12.44
C HIS A 35 -12.67 42.26 10.99
N HIS A 36 -13.51 41.84 10.04
CA HIS A 36 -14.21 42.77 9.15
C HIS A 36 -15.53 42.17 8.63
N LYS A 37 -16.61 42.96 8.76
CA LYS A 37 -18.01 42.67 8.37
C LYS A 37 -18.38 43.53 7.12
N PRO A 38 -19.62 43.50 6.57
CA PRO A 38 -19.99 42.89 5.30
C PRO A 38 -20.49 43.90 4.24
N LYS A 39 -20.80 43.45 3.01
CA LYS A 39 -21.73 44.18 2.10
C LYS A 39 -22.80 43.26 1.49
N ASN A 40 -24.02 43.80 1.55
CA ASN A 40 -25.33 43.24 1.21
C ASN A 40 -25.59 43.05 -0.28
N GLY A 41 -26.59 42.21 -0.60
CA GLY A 41 -27.34 42.26 -1.86
C GLY A 41 -28.49 41.25 -1.86
N LYS A 42 -29.69 41.73 -1.50
CA LYS A 42 -30.97 40.99 -1.50
C LYS A 42 -31.34 40.54 -2.92
N ASN A 43 -32.16 39.51 -3.04
CA ASN A 43 -33.41 39.53 -3.83
C ASN A 43 -34.30 38.35 -3.44
N GLU A 44 -35.41 38.70 -2.78
CA GLU A 44 -36.59 37.85 -2.65
C GLU A 44 -37.38 37.91 -3.97
N THR A 45 -37.89 36.77 -4.45
CA THR A 45 -39.19 36.68 -5.13
C THR A 45 -39.61 35.20 -5.20
N GLU A 46 -40.69 34.92 -4.46
CA GLU A 46 -41.83 34.10 -4.88
C GLU A 46 -41.69 32.57 -5.06
N LYS A 47 -42.00 31.88 -3.95
CA LYS A 47 -43.06 30.87 -3.80
C LYS A 47 -43.37 29.97 -5.03
N LYS A 48 -42.96 28.70 -4.92
CA LYS A 48 -43.83 27.56 -5.27
C LYS A 48 -43.99 26.65 -4.06
N ALA A 49 -45.23 26.59 -3.58
CA ALA A 49 -45.67 25.81 -2.43
C ALA A 49 -45.55 24.31 -2.72
N SER A 50 -44.71 23.60 -1.95
CA SER A 50 -44.82 22.15 -1.78
C SER A 50 -45.21 21.86 -0.32
N LYS A 51 -46.30 21.12 -0.17
CA LYS A 51 -47.02 20.77 1.07
C LYS A 51 -46.09 20.49 2.26
N LYS A 52 -46.27 21.27 3.34
CA LYS A 52 -45.73 20.99 4.69
C LYS A 52 -46.50 19.83 5.31
N THR A 53 -45.81 18.75 5.65
CA THR A 53 -46.28 17.74 6.60
C THR A 53 -45.11 17.25 7.45
N GLY A 54 -45.20 17.43 8.77
CA GLY A 54 -44.38 16.77 9.79
C GLY A 54 -43.30 17.65 10.41
N GLY A 55 -43.55 18.16 11.62
CA GLY A 55 -42.62 19.00 12.39
C GLY A 55 -41.28 18.31 12.64
N ASP A 56 -40.20 19.06 12.42
CA ASP A 56 -38.82 18.60 12.55
C ASP A 56 -38.49 18.17 13.98
N PHE A 57 -38.58 16.87 14.27
CA PHE A 57 -37.93 16.30 15.44
C PHE A 57 -36.43 16.49 15.30
N ASN A 58 -35.86 17.49 15.97
CA ASN A 58 -34.42 17.71 16.07
C ASN A 58 -33.75 16.48 16.72
N TRP A 59 -32.51 16.19 16.37
CA TRP A 59 -31.76 15.00 16.78
C TRP A 59 -31.78 14.77 18.30
N ARG A 60 -31.72 15.84 19.11
CA ARG A 60 -31.81 15.78 20.57
C ARG A 60 -33.15 15.24 21.07
N LYS A 61 -34.26 15.66 20.46
CA LYS A 61 -35.60 15.18 20.81
C LYS A 61 -35.74 13.69 20.48
N ARG A 62 -35.22 13.26 19.32
CA ARG A 62 -35.21 11.84 18.93
C ARG A 62 -34.47 10.99 19.95
N HIS A 63 -33.31 11.46 20.42
CA HIS A 63 -32.50 10.78 21.44
C HIS A 63 -33.25 10.68 22.78
N ALA A 64 -33.87 11.77 23.24
CA ALA A 64 -34.67 11.77 24.47
C ALA A 64 -35.86 10.80 24.41
N ILE A 65 -36.58 10.78 23.29
CA ILE A 65 -37.71 9.85 23.06
C ILE A 65 -37.24 8.39 23.10
N ILE A 66 -36.08 8.08 22.49
CA ILE A 66 -35.52 6.72 22.50
C ILE A 66 -35.02 6.33 23.90
N GLN A 67 -34.40 7.24 24.65
CA GLN A 67 -33.97 6.96 26.03
C GLN A 67 -35.16 6.67 26.94
N GLU A 68 -36.24 7.44 26.81
CA GLU A 68 -37.46 7.19 27.60
C GLU A 68 -38.12 5.86 27.21
N LEU A 69 -38.08 5.47 25.93
CA LEU A 69 -38.49 4.14 25.47
C LEU A 69 -37.71 3.01 26.12
N LEU A 70 -36.38 3.14 26.18
CA LEU A 70 -35.52 2.14 26.80
C LEU A 70 -35.69 2.08 28.33
N ALA A 71 -35.97 3.23 28.97
CA ALA A 71 -36.15 3.31 30.42
C ALA A 71 -37.51 2.77 30.89
N THR A 72 -38.59 3.05 30.17
CA THR A 72 -39.96 2.72 30.59
C THR A 72 -40.48 1.38 30.06
N LYS A 73 -39.79 0.77 29.07
CA LYS A 73 -40.20 -0.46 28.36
C LYS A 73 -41.62 -0.40 27.77
N CYS A 74 -42.15 0.79 27.50
CA CYS A 74 -43.46 0.95 26.86
C CYS A 74 -43.42 0.54 25.37
N THR A 75 -44.59 0.33 24.76
CA THR A 75 -44.66 0.04 23.32
C THR A 75 -44.28 1.28 22.50
N LYS A 76 -43.66 1.05 21.33
CA LYS A 76 -43.24 2.11 20.40
C LYS A 76 -44.38 3.07 20.03
N VAL A 77 -45.60 2.53 19.90
CA VAL A 77 -46.81 3.28 19.57
C VAL A 77 -47.22 4.22 20.72
N ALA A 78 -47.17 3.74 21.97
CA ALA A 78 -47.53 4.54 23.14
C ALA A 78 -46.59 5.74 23.33
N ILE A 79 -45.29 5.57 23.07
CA ILE A 79 -44.32 6.66 23.15
C ILE A 79 -44.44 7.63 21.98
N TRP A 80 -44.74 7.12 20.79
CA TRP A 80 -45.03 7.97 19.64
C TRP A 80 -46.24 8.87 19.90
N GLU A 81 -47.33 8.29 20.38
CA GLU A 81 -48.57 8.99 20.72
C GLU A 81 -48.35 10.07 21.80
N LYS A 82 -47.55 9.76 22.84
CA LYS A 82 -47.19 10.72 23.90
C LYS A 82 -46.51 11.99 23.36
N TYR A 83 -45.66 11.87 22.34
CA TYR A 83 -44.83 12.98 21.84
C TYR A 83 -45.37 13.65 20.57
N THR A 84 -46.14 12.94 19.76
CA THR A 84 -46.68 13.43 18.48
C THR A 84 -48.18 13.63 18.49
N GLY A 85 -48.89 13.03 19.46
CA GLY A 85 -50.36 13.02 19.53
C GLY A 85 -51.02 12.14 18.45
N GLN A 86 -50.24 11.34 17.71
CA GLN A 86 -50.75 10.47 16.65
C GLN A 86 -50.68 9.00 17.07
N SER A 87 -51.76 8.25 16.83
CA SER A 87 -51.86 6.84 17.24
C SER A 87 -51.14 5.86 16.29
N GLU A 88 -50.66 6.32 15.12
CA GLU A 88 -49.93 5.48 14.16
C GLU A 88 -48.47 5.91 14.00
N GLU A 89 -47.54 4.97 14.27
CA GLU A 89 -46.11 5.15 14.09
C GLU A 89 -45.62 4.38 12.86
N HIS A 90 -45.22 5.10 11.80
CA HIS A 90 -44.75 4.50 10.54
C HIS A 90 -43.25 4.11 10.56
N GLY A 91 -42.75 3.55 11.67
CA GLY A 91 -41.36 3.07 11.80
C GLY A 91 -40.29 4.16 11.95
N GLN A 92 -40.68 5.39 12.29
CA GLN A 92 -39.77 6.52 12.51
C GLN A 92 -38.82 6.30 13.70
N ILE A 93 -39.31 5.84 14.85
CA ILE A 93 -38.54 5.52 16.05
C ILE A 93 -37.51 4.44 15.74
N LEU A 94 -37.89 3.39 15.00
CA LEU A 94 -36.95 2.35 14.58
C LEU A 94 -35.88 2.90 13.61
N ASN A 95 -36.27 3.77 12.68
CA ASN A 95 -35.32 4.43 11.79
C ASN A 95 -34.38 5.36 12.57
N TRP A 96 -34.87 6.03 13.62
CA TRP A 96 -34.04 6.85 14.50
C TRP A 96 -33.10 6.01 15.35
N MET A 97 -33.56 4.88 15.93
CA MET A 97 -32.69 3.93 16.65
C MET A 97 -31.57 3.41 15.75
N LYS A 98 -31.89 3.06 14.49
CA LYS A 98 -30.91 2.64 13.47
C LYS A 98 -29.90 3.74 13.14
N LYS A 99 -30.36 5.00 12.98
CA LYS A 99 -29.48 6.15 12.66
C LYS A 99 -28.64 6.62 13.85
N LEU A 100 -29.13 6.48 15.07
CA LEU A 100 -28.49 6.94 16.30
C LEU A 100 -27.64 5.86 16.98
N GLY A 101 -27.56 4.65 16.42
CA GLY A 101 -26.67 3.60 16.89
C GLY A 101 -27.15 2.87 18.16
N TYR A 102 -28.43 2.99 18.51
CA TYR A 102 -29.02 2.15 19.55
C TYR A 102 -29.15 0.72 19.02
N VAL A 103 -28.44 -0.20 19.68
CA VAL A 103 -28.07 -1.53 19.18
C VAL A 103 -29.28 -2.38 18.74
N THR A 104 -29.30 -2.79 17.48
CA THR A 104 -29.77 -4.14 17.08
C THR A 104 -28.59 -4.78 16.36
N GLY A 105 -27.93 -5.75 17.01
CA GLY A 105 -26.67 -6.30 16.51
C GLY A 105 -26.75 -6.79 15.06
N ILE A 106 -25.65 -6.58 14.31
CA ILE A 106 -25.27 -7.08 12.96
C ILE A 106 -25.35 -6.01 11.83
N PRO A 107 -24.33 -5.92 10.94
CA PRO A 107 -23.87 -4.66 10.34
C PRO A 107 -24.47 -4.29 8.97
N ILE A 108 -24.44 -2.97 8.73
CA ILE A 108 -24.49 -2.16 7.49
C ILE A 108 -24.67 -2.93 6.16
N ARG A 109 -25.87 -2.81 5.56
CA ARG A 109 -26.08 -3.13 4.12
C ARG A 109 -25.33 -2.11 3.25
N ARG A 110 -24.46 -2.59 2.36
CA ARG A 110 -23.87 -1.81 1.25
C ARG A 110 -24.98 -1.24 0.34
N PRO A 111 -24.80 -0.08 -0.31
CA PRO A 111 -25.73 0.38 -1.34
C PRO A 111 -25.62 -0.54 -2.57
N ASN A 112 -26.77 -0.81 -3.19
CA ASN A 112 -26.97 -1.66 -4.36
C ASN A 112 -25.92 -1.42 -5.45
N ILE A 113 -25.12 -2.45 -5.74
CA ILE A 113 -24.53 -2.66 -7.06
C ILE A 113 -25.38 -3.75 -7.71
N VAL A 114 -26.03 -3.33 -8.79
CA VAL A 114 -26.91 -4.03 -9.72
C VAL A 114 -26.70 -5.55 -9.77
N SER A 115 -27.76 -6.32 -9.53
CA SER A 115 -27.89 -7.67 -10.05
C SER A 115 -29.22 -7.76 -10.77
N ASP A 116 -29.15 -8.02 -12.07
CA ASP A 116 -30.26 -8.29 -12.97
C ASP A 116 -31.32 -9.15 -12.31
N ILE A 117 -32.49 -8.54 -12.07
CA ILE A 117 -33.69 -9.27 -11.72
C ILE A 117 -34.19 -9.89 -13.02
N HIS A 118 -33.83 -11.15 -13.25
CA HIS A 118 -34.74 -12.03 -13.96
C HIS A 118 -36.04 -12.04 -13.13
N ALA A 119 -37.09 -11.44 -13.68
CA ALA A 119 -38.40 -11.38 -13.05
C ALA A 119 -38.85 -12.81 -12.74
N MET A 120 -38.87 -13.18 -11.46
CA MET A 120 -39.49 -14.45 -11.06
C MET A 120 -41.00 -14.33 -11.29
N ALA A 121 -41.54 -15.24 -12.10
CA ALA A 121 -42.97 -15.32 -12.38
C ALA A 121 -43.74 -15.44 -11.06
N LYS A 122 -44.73 -14.56 -10.86
CA LYS A 122 -45.71 -14.69 -9.77
C LYS A 122 -46.49 -15.99 -9.96
N HIS A 123 -46.08 -17.04 -9.27
CA HIS A 123 -46.99 -18.14 -8.98
C HIS A 123 -48.07 -17.61 -8.04
N LYS A 124 -49.29 -17.43 -8.58
CA LYS A 124 -50.51 -17.27 -7.79
C LYS A 124 -50.66 -18.54 -6.95
N ASN A 125 -50.41 -18.44 -5.64
CA ASN A 125 -50.68 -19.53 -4.73
C ASN A 125 -52.21 -19.67 -4.60
N LYS A 126 -52.77 -20.65 -5.32
CA LYS A 126 -54.20 -20.97 -5.34
C LYS A 126 -54.47 -22.15 -4.39
N TYR A 127 -54.31 -21.94 -3.08
CA TYR A 127 -54.80 -22.88 -2.05
C TYR A 127 -55.24 -22.03 -0.85
N LYS A 128 -56.48 -21.56 -0.84
CA LYS A 128 -57.66 -22.19 -0.21
C LYS A 128 -57.46 -22.37 1.30
N THR A 129 -57.89 -21.34 2.01
CA THR A 129 -58.43 -21.40 3.36
C THR A 129 -59.50 -22.50 3.44
N SER A 130 -59.18 -23.67 3.98
CA SER A 130 -60.13 -24.57 4.67
C SER A 130 -59.43 -25.88 5.03
N LEU A 131 -59.31 -26.12 6.34
CA LEU A 131 -58.93 -27.37 7.02
C LEU A 131 -57.42 -27.72 7.07
N LEU A 132 -56.96 -27.90 8.31
CA LEU A 132 -55.61 -28.23 8.72
C LEU A 132 -55.18 -29.60 8.17
N GLU A 133 -54.12 -29.62 7.35
CA GLU A 133 -53.24 -30.78 7.19
C GLU A 133 -51.78 -30.30 7.26
N PRO A 134 -50.93 -30.93 8.10
CA PRO A 134 -49.55 -30.49 8.29
C PRO A 134 -48.69 -30.92 7.10
N LEU A 135 -48.34 -29.96 6.24
CA LEU A 135 -47.24 -30.14 5.29
C LEU A 135 -45.96 -30.40 6.07
N SER A 136 -45.27 -31.48 5.70
CA SER A 136 -44.31 -32.24 6.48
C SER A 136 -43.13 -31.43 7.03
N ASN A 137 -43.01 -31.43 8.36
CA ASN A 137 -41.85 -30.96 9.14
C ASN A 137 -40.51 -31.53 8.62
N GLU A 138 -40.54 -32.71 7.99
CA GLU A 138 -39.35 -33.44 7.52
C GLU A 138 -38.62 -32.79 6.35
N GLN A 139 -39.31 -32.12 5.41
CA GLN A 139 -38.65 -31.52 4.25
C GLN A 139 -37.82 -30.29 4.65
N PHE A 140 -38.33 -29.50 5.61
CA PHE A 140 -37.63 -28.35 6.17
C PHE A 140 -36.43 -28.80 7.03
N ASP A 141 -36.56 -29.91 7.76
CA ASP A 141 -35.47 -30.52 8.52
C ASP A 141 -34.36 -31.07 7.60
N PHE A 142 -34.71 -31.66 6.46
CA PHE A 142 -33.72 -32.15 5.49
C PHE A 142 -32.85 -31.02 4.91
N ASP A 143 -33.45 -29.91 4.47
CA ASP A 143 -32.72 -28.77 3.93
C ASP A 143 -31.83 -28.11 4.99
N THR A 144 -32.31 -28.00 6.23
CA THR A 144 -31.51 -27.45 7.33
C THR A 144 -30.34 -28.39 7.70
N LEU A 145 -30.54 -29.71 7.64
CA LEU A 145 -29.46 -30.69 7.82
C LEU A 145 -28.41 -30.60 6.70
N GLN A 146 -28.85 -30.45 5.44
CA GLN A 146 -27.94 -30.24 4.33
C GLN A 146 -27.13 -28.95 4.46
N LEU A 147 -27.78 -27.85 4.86
CA LEU A 147 -27.11 -26.57 5.09
C LEU A 147 -26.09 -26.66 6.23
N LYS A 148 -26.45 -27.31 7.36
CA LYS A 148 -25.52 -27.54 8.46
C LYS A 148 -24.31 -28.36 8.04
N LYS A 149 -24.53 -29.41 7.24
CA LYS A 149 -23.44 -30.21 6.66
C LYS A 149 -22.56 -29.35 5.75
N ARG A 150 -23.16 -28.54 4.88
CA ARG A 150 -22.42 -27.63 3.99
C ARG A 150 -21.60 -26.60 4.75
N ILE A 151 -22.13 -26.05 5.85
CA ILE A 151 -21.42 -25.13 6.74
C ILE A 151 -20.23 -25.86 7.38
N ALA A 152 -20.43 -27.05 7.93
CA ALA A 152 -19.34 -27.85 8.51
C ALA A 152 -18.24 -28.16 7.48
N ASP A 153 -18.61 -28.53 6.26
CA ASP A 153 -17.66 -28.78 5.18
C ASP A 153 -16.90 -27.51 4.76
N LEU A 154 -17.57 -26.35 4.75
CA LEU A 154 -16.95 -25.06 4.45
C LEU A 154 -16.00 -24.63 5.56
N GLU A 155 -16.37 -24.81 6.81
CA GLU A 155 -15.53 -24.54 7.98
C GLU A 155 -14.29 -25.43 7.99
N ALA A 156 -14.43 -26.72 7.63
CA ALA A 156 -13.30 -27.63 7.49
C ALA A 156 -12.32 -27.17 6.40
N LYS A 157 -12.85 -26.79 5.22
CA LYS A 157 -12.04 -26.25 4.11
C LYS A 157 -11.34 -24.94 4.49
N LEU A 158 -12.02 -24.09 5.26
CA LEU A 158 -11.45 -22.83 5.73
C LEU A 158 -10.25 -23.12 6.66
N LYS A 159 -10.42 -23.99 7.65
CA LYS A 159 -9.32 -24.40 8.55
C LYS A 159 -8.14 -25.00 7.78
N GLU A 160 -8.42 -25.83 6.77
CA GLU A 160 -7.36 -26.39 5.93
C GLU A 160 -6.59 -25.30 5.16
N ALA A 161 -7.30 -24.30 4.61
CA ALA A 161 -6.68 -23.17 3.91
C ALA A 161 -5.85 -22.29 4.86
N GLU A 162 -6.32 -22.04 6.09
CA GLU A 162 -5.57 -21.32 7.12
C GLU A 162 -4.27 -22.04 7.49
N ILE A 163 -4.35 -23.35 7.74
CA ILE A 163 -3.18 -24.16 8.08
C ILE A 163 -2.18 -24.16 6.92
N LYS A 164 -2.65 -24.28 5.67
CA LYS A 164 -1.78 -24.18 4.48
C LYS A 164 -1.10 -22.82 4.39
N ALA A 165 -1.82 -21.73 4.62
CA ALA A 165 -1.25 -20.39 4.61
C ALA A 165 -0.16 -20.21 5.69
N ILE A 166 -0.40 -20.73 6.90
CA ILE A 166 0.59 -20.74 7.98
C ILE A 166 1.81 -21.57 7.57
N ALA A 167 1.62 -22.77 7.03
CA ALA A 167 2.71 -23.63 6.57
C ALA A 167 3.55 -23.00 5.45
N PHE A 168 2.93 -22.32 4.49
CA PHE A 168 3.68 -21.61 3.45
C PHE A 168 4.44 -20.41 4.01
N SER A 169 3.86 -19.67 4.96
CA SER A 169 4.57 -18.58 5.65
C SER A 169 5.82 -19.11 6.36
N THR A 170 5.68 -20.19 7.13
CA THR A 170 6.82 -20.76 7.86
C THR A 170 7.87 -21.33 6.93
N MET A 171 7.49 -21.94 5.79
CA MET A 171 8.44 -22.38 4.76
C MET A 171 9.27 -21.22 4.19
N VAL A 172 8.63 -20.08 3.92
CA VAL A 172 9.34 -18.87 3.44
C VAL A 172 10.30 -18.38 4.52
N ASP A 173 9.87 -18.29 5.78
CA ASP A 173 10.71 -17.82 6.89
C ASP A 173 11.94 -18.72 7.12
N ILE A 174 11.78 -20.04 6.99
CA ILE A 174 12.89 -21.01 7.07
C ILE A 174 13.86 -20.77 5.90
N ALA A 175 13.34 -20.62 4.69
CA ALA A 175 14.18 -20.39 3.51
C ALA A 175 14.98 -19.07 3.61
N GLU A 176 14.39 -18.00 4.14
CA GLU A 176 15.13 -16.74 4.37
C GLU A 176 16.29 -16.94 5.34
N LYS A 177 16.06 -17.70 6.41
CA LYS A 177 17.04 -17.96 7.46
C LYS A 177 18.18 -18.87 6.98
N GLU A 178 17.87 -19.93 6.25
CA GLU A 178 18.85 -20.92 5.81
C GLU A 178 19.69 -20.42 4.63
N PHE A 179 19.06 -19.78 3.64
CA PHE A 179 19.77 -19.34 2.44
C PHE A 179 20.29 -17.90 2.55
N ASN A 180 19.98 -17.18 3.63
CA ASN A 180 20.32 -15.76 3.82
C ASN A 180 19.89 -14.89 2.63
N ILE A 181 18.80 -15.30 1.97
CA ILE A 181 18.12 -14.55 0.90
C ILE A 181 16.98 -13.83 1.59
N ARG A 182 16.87 -12.51 1.41
CA ARG A 182 15.63 -11.80 1.76
C ARG A 182 14.67 -12.00 0.59
N PHE A 183 13.51 -12.63 0.80
CA PHE A 183 12.44 -12.48 -0.18
C PHE A 183 11.90 -11.07 0.01
N GLU A 184 12.58 -10.10 -0.61
CA GLU A 184 12.04 -8.77 -0.75
C GLU A 184 10.83 -8.93 -1.68
N LYS A 185 9.66 -9.12 -1.07
CA LYS A 185 8.42 -9.38 -1.78
C LYS A 185 8.21 -8.20 -2.71
N ASP A 186 8.32 -8.42 -4.01
CA ASP A 186 7.82 -7.47 -5.02
C ASP A 186 6.29 -7.47 -4.95
N GLN A 187 5.77 -6.88 -3.86
CA GLN A 187 4.35 -6.88 -3.50
C GLN A 187 3.51 -6.29 -4.63
N TYR A 188 4.07 -5.37 -5.41
CA TYR A 188 3.41 -4.75 -6.56
C TYR A 188 3.21 -5.74 -7.72
N GLN A 189 4.22 -6.57 -8.04
CA GLN A 189 4.10 -7.59 -9.09
C GLN A 189 3.07 -8.65 -8.71
N THR A 190 3.06 -9.08 -7.44
CA THR A 190 2.05 -10.03 -6.94
C THR A 190 0.64 -9.46 -7.01
N ILE A 191 0.46 -8.16 -6.72
CA ILE A 191 -0.84 -7.49 -6.85
C ILE A 191 -1.30 -7.45 -8.32
N ASP A 192 -0.41 -7.19 -9.28
CA ASP A 192 -0.72 -7.17 -10.71
C ASP A 192 -1.15 -8.56 -11.22
N GLU A 193 -0.44 -9.60 -10.79
CA GLU A 193 -0.76 -10.98 -11.15
C GLU A 193 -2.08 -11.42 -10.52
N MET A 194 -2.31 -11.12 -9.24
CA MET A 194 -3.59 -11.38 -8.58
C MET A 194 -4.75 -10.63 -9.24
N LYS A 195 -4.53 -9.39 -9.70
CA LYS A 195 -5.56 -8.60 -10.38
C LYS A 195 -5.90 -9.18 -11.75
N SER A 196 -4.92 -9.75 -12.43
CA SER A 196 -5.09 -10.43 -13.72
C SER A 196 -5.84 -11.76 -13.57
N ASN A 197 -5.48 -12.56 -12.56
CA ASN A 197 -6.11 -13.85 -12.29
C ASN A 197 -7.52 -13.72 -11.68
N PHE A 198 -7.76 -12.67 -10.90
CA PHE A 198 -9.02 -12.44 -10.19
C PHE A 198 -9.59 -11.03 -10.44
N PRO A 199 -10.12 -10.75 -11.65
CA PRO A 199 -10.55 -9.41 -12.05
C PRO A 199 -11.72 -8.87 -11.21
N HIS A 200 -12.55 -9.77 -10.67
CA HIS A 200 -13.69 -9.44 -9.80
C HIS A 200 -13.29 -8.88 -8.43
N ILE A 201 -12.05 -9.10 -7.99
CA ILE A 201 -11.54 -8.55 -6.73
C ILE A 201 -11.10 -7.10 -6.98
N GLY A 202 -11.64 -6.18 -6.17
CA GLY A 202 -11.27 -4.76 -6.25
C GLY A 202 -9.83 -4.53 -5.81
N LEU A 203 -9.13 -3.62 -6.51
CA LEU A 203 -7.72 -3.29 -6.23
C LEU A 203 -7.50 -2.88 -4.77
N ALA A 204 -8.44 -2.13 -4.18
CA ALA A 204 -8.34 -1.71 -2.77
C ALA A 204 -8.27 -2.89 -1.78
N LYS A 205 -8.95 -4.00 -2.08
CA LYS A 205 -8.90 -5.20 -1.25
C LYS A 205 -7.56 -5.92 -1.40
N LEU A 206 -7.07 -6.05 -2.64
CA LEU A 206 -5.75 -6.62 -2.92
C LEU A 206 -4.65 -5.83 -2.20
N CYS A 207 -4.58 -4.52 -2.40
CA CYS A 207 -3.59 -3.67 -1.72
C CYS A 207 -3.70 -3.77 -0.19
N GLY A 208 -4.92 -3.87 0.34
CA GLY A 208 -5.17 -4.05 1.78
C GLY A 208 -4.58 -5.35 2.34
N TRP A 209 -4.61 -6.46 1.60
CA TRP A 209 -4.00 -7.73 2.02
C TRP A 209 -2.47 -7.64 2.14
N PHE A 210 -1.84 -6.84 1.29
CA PHE A 210 -0.39 -6.63 1.31
C PHE A 210 0.04 -5.44 2.19
N GLY A 211 -0.89 -4.74 2.85
CA GLY A 211 -0.60 -3.58 3.69
C GLY A 211 -0.16 -2.33 2.93
N ILE A 212 -0.46 -2.24 1.63
CA ILE A 212 -0.09 -1.12 0.76
C ILE A 212 -1.30 -0.20 0.56
N THR A 213 -1.07 1.11 0.48
CA THR A 213 -2.11 2.06 0.08
C THR A 213 -2.31 2.06 -1.44
N ARG A 214 -3.55 2.26 -1.91
CA ARG A 214 -3.82 2.34 -3.36
C ARG A 214 -2.96 3.41 -4.06
N GLN A 215 -2.65 4.50 -3.36
CA GLN A 215 -1.80 5.57 -3.87
C GLN A 215 -0.36 5.11 -4.06
N ALA A 216 0.21 4.41 -3.07
CA ALA A 216 1.56 3.86 -3.17
C ALA A 216 1.68 2.85 -4.33
N TYR A 217 0.67 2.02 -4.55
CA TYR A 217 0.61 1.11 -5.71
C TYR A 217 0.74 1.86 -7.05
N TYR A 218 -0.04 2.92 -7.26
CA TYR A 218 0.05 3.67 -8.52
C TYR A 218 1.36 4.46 -8.65
N GLN A 219 1.88 5.03 -7.57
CA GLN A 219 3.18 5.70 -7.57
C GLN A 219 4.30 4.75 -7.96
N ASN A 220 4.26 3.49 -7.47
CA ASN A 220 5.24 2.48 -7.82
C ASN A 220 5.10 2.01 -9.27
N SER A 221 3.87 1.71 -9.71
CA SER A 221 3.58 1.27 -11.10
C SER A 221 4.08 2.29 -12.13
N TRP A 222 3.88 3.59 -11.87
CA TRP A 222 4.33 4.66 -12.77
C TRP A 222 5.85 4.87 -12.78
N SER A 223 6.54 4.44 -11.72
CA SER A 223 7.99 4.59 -11.60
C SER A 223 8.77 3.38 -12.13
N GLY A 224 8.20 2.17 -12.12
CA GLY A 224 8.94 0.94 -12.42
C GLY A 224 9.00 0.56 -13.90
N ILE A 225 7.85 0.55 -14.59
CA ILE A 225 7.72 -0.12 -15.91
C ILE A 225 8.20 0.76 -17.07
N GLY A 226 7.82 2.04 -17.09
CA GLY A 226 8.24 2.97 -18.15
C GLY A 226 9.74 3.26 -18.10
N ILE A 227 10.26 3.46 -16.89
CA ILE A 227 11.68 3.73 -16.65
C ILE A 227 12.53 2.54 -17.13
N SER A 228 12.15 1.30 -16.82
CA SER A 228 12.94 0.12 -17.22
C SER A 228 13.06 -0.04 -18.75
N ILE A 229 12.01 0.23 -19.53
CA ILE A 229 12.04 0.05 -20.99
C ILE A 229 12.89 1.14 -21.65
N GLU A 230 12.70 2.40 -21.23
CA GLU A 230 13.50 3.52 -21.72
C GLU A 230 14.98 3.35 -21.34
N GLU A 231 15.26 2.93 -20.11
CA GLU A 231 16.60 2.62 -19.64
C GLU A 231 17.24 1.50 -20.48
N ASP A 232 16.53 0.40 -20.73
CA ASP A 232 17.02 -0.71 -21.55
C ASP A 232 17.34 -0.31 -22.99
N LEU A 233 16.52 0.54 -23.60
CA LEU A 233 16.79 1.08 -24.94
C LEU A 233 18.08 1.91 -24.93
N VAL A 234 18.22 2.80 -23.94
CA VAL A 234 19.43 3.62 -23.77
C VAL A 234 20.66 2.74 -23.50
N LEU A 235 20.55 1.70 -22.67
CA LEU A 235 21.62 0.75 -22.38
C LEU A 235 22.10 0.02 -23.64
N LYS A 236 21.17 -0.42 -24.49
CA LYS A 236 21.50 -1.07 -25.78
C LYS A 236 22.27 -0.13 -26.70
N GLU A 237 21.85 1.12 -26.79
CA GLU A 237 22.53 2.12 -27.63
C GLU A 237 23.92 2.48 -27.08
N VAL A 238 24.05 2.63 -25.75
CA VAL A 238 25.33 2.78 -25.05
C VAL A 238 26.30 1.66 -25.40
N ILE A 239 25.82 0.40 -25.41
CA ILE A 239 26.64 -0.76 -25.76
C ILE A 239 27.06 -0.69 -27.24
N SER A 240 26.14 -0.31 -28.14
CA SER A 240 26.42 -0.12 -29.57
C SER A 240 27.55 0.88 -29.80
N ILE A 241 27.46 2.06 -29.19
CA ILE A 241 28.49 3.11 -29.27
C ILE A 241 29.85 2.60 -28.72
N ARG A 242 29.81 1.84 -27.63
CA ARG A 242 31.02 1.31 -26.98
C ARG A 242 31.67 0.14 -27.70
N LYS A 243 30.97 -0.55 -28.61
CA LYS A 243 31.62 -1.53 -29.51
C LYS A 243 32.71 -0.86 -30.34
N ASN A 244 32.43 0.35 -30.84
CA ASN A 244 33.39 1.14 -31.62
C ASN A 244 34.42 1.83 -30.71
N HIS A 245 34.00 2.28 -29.51
CA HIS A 245 34.86 3.01 -28.57
C HIS A 245 34.68 2.53 -27.11
N SER A 246 35.43 1.50 -26.73
CA SER A 246 35.25 0.76 -25.46
C SER A 246 35.43 1.55 -24.16
N ARG A 247 36.20 2.66 -24.18
CA ARG A 247 36.51 3.47 -22.98
C ARG A 247 35.96 4.89 -23.03
N MET A 248 34.91 5.11 -23.83
CA MET A 248 34.31 6.43 -23.94
C MET A 248 33.71 6.89 -22.61
N GLY A 249 34.07 8.11 -22.17
CA GLY A 249 33.54 8.73 -20.97
C GLY A 249 32.07 9.13 -21.12
N ALA A 250 31.31 9.09 -20.02
CA ALA A 250 29.87 9.33 -20.00
C ALA A 250 29.45 10.71 -20.54
N ARG A 251 30.27 11.77 -20.35
CA ARG A 251 29.98 13.11 -20.90
C ARG A 251 30.01 13.12 -22.43
N LYS A 252 30.98 12.44 -23.05
CA LYS A 252 31.05 12.33 -24.52
C LYS A 252 29.96 11.40 -25.04
N LEU A 253 29.66 10.34 -24.29
CA LEU A 253 28.58 9.43 -24.60
C LEU A 253 27.23 10.15 -24.64
N GLN A 254 26.97 11.06 -23.69
CA GLN A 254 25.73 11.85 -23.65
C GLN A 254 25.50 12.64 -24.96
N ILE A 255 26.55 13.27 -25.49
CA ILE A 255 26.47 14.04 -26.74
C ILE A 255 26.14 13.12 -27.92
N MET A 256 26.76 11.94 -27.99
CA MET A 256 26.49 10.96 -29.05
C MET A 256 25.12 10.31 -28.93
N LEU A 257 24.59 10.20 -27.72
CA LEU A 257 23.29 9.61 -27.42
C LEU A 257 22.14 10.62 -27.63
N GLN A 258 22.42 11.92 -27.62
CA GLN A 258 21.42 12.97 -27.75
C GLN A 258 20.51 12.87 -29.01
N PRO A 259 21.00 12.55 -30.22
CA PRO A 259 20.12 12.32 -31.38
C PRO A 259 19.13 11.18 -31.14
N PHE A 260 19.61 10.05 -30.60
CA PHE A 260 18.79 8.89 -30.27
C PHE A 260 17.73 9.21 -29.21
N LEU A 261 18.10 9.96 -28.16
CA LEU A 261 17.17 10.38 -27.11
C LEU A 261 16.04 11.27 -27.65
N MET A 262 16.35 12.15 -28.61
CA MET A 262 15.34 13.01 -29.24
C MET A 262 14.40 12.22 -30.15
N GLU A 263 14.93 11.26 -30.92
CA GLU A 263 14.15 10.39 -31.80
C GLU A 263 13.13 9.54 -31.00
N HIS A 264 13.56 8.99 -29.88
CA HIS A 264 12.71 8.18 -29.00
C HIS A 264 11.92 9.00 -27.96
N GLN A 265 12.03 10.33 -27.97
CA GLN A 265 11.36 11.26 -27.03
C GLN A 265 11.68 10.98 -25.55
N ILE A 266 12.85 10.42 -25.28
CA ILE A 266 13.30 10.04 -23.93
C ILE A 266 13.86 11.27 -23.22
N LYS A 267 13.27 11.63 -22.08
CA LYS A 267 13.72 12.77 -21.26
C LYS A 267 14.84 12.36 -20.30
N LEU A 268 15.99 11.94 -20.83
CA LEU A 268 17.15 11.57 -20.03
C LEU A 268 18.19 12.70 -19.97
N GLY A 269 18.33 13.28 -18.78
CA GLY A 269 19.34 14.31 -18.50
C GLY A 269 20.75 13.75 -18.28
N ARG A 270 21.72 14.65 -18.09
CA ARG A 270 23.11 14.31 -17.76
C ARG A 270 23.19 13.40 -16.54
N ASP A 271 22.64 13.88 -15.43
CA ASP A 271 22.80 13.21 -14.13
C ASP A 271 22.02 11.88 -14.10
N GLY A 272 20.84 11.83 -14.71
CA GLY A 272 20.10 10.58 -14.91
C GLY A 272 20.89 9.55 -15.73
N LEU A 273 21.59 9.95 -16.79
CA LEU A 273 22.49 9.06 -17.53
C LEU A 273 23.65 8.57 -16.65
N PHE A 274 24.25 9.43 -15.82
CA PHE A 274 25.32 9.00 -14.91
C PHE A 274 24.81 7.99 -13.88
N ASP A 275 23.64 8.22 -13.31
CA ASP A 275 23.02 7.32 -12.32
C ASP A 275 22.66 5.97 -12.96
N LEU A 276 22.07 5.97 -14.17
CA LEU A 276 21.75 4.78 -14.96
C LEU A 276 23.00 3.96 -15.28
N LEU A 277 24.07 4.61 -15.78
CA LEU A 277 25.34 3.95 -16.07
C LEU A 277 26.03 3.45 -14.78
N ALA A 278 25.87 4.16 -13.66
CA ALA A 278 26.43 3.76 -12.38
C ALA A 278 25.74 2.51 -11.82
N ALA A 279 24.39 2.50 -11.82
CA ALA A 279 23.57 1.37 -11.39
C ALA A 279 23.92 0.09 -12.18
N ASN A 280 24.14 0.23 -13.49
CA ASN A 280 24.53 -0.86 -14.37
C ASN A 280 26.04 -1.14 -14.41
N CYS A 281 26.84 -0.56 -13.51
CA CYS A 281 28.30 -0.73 -13.43
C CYS A 281 29.07 -0.43 -14.74
N MET A 282 28.49 0.42 -15.60
CA MET A 282 29.04 0.77 -16.92
C MET A 282 29.86 2.05 -16.91
N LEU A 283 30.08 2.70 -15.78
CA LEU A 283 31.03 3.81 -15.73
C LEU A 283 32.48 3.31 -15.97
N VAL A 284 33.24 4.07 -16.76
CA VAL A 284 34.64 3.75 -17.04
C VAL A 284 35.44 3.87 -15.73
N LYS A 285 35.87 2.73 -15.20
CA LYS A 285 36.67 2.67 -13.98
C LYS A 285 38.08 3.20 -14.24
N ARG A 286 38.55 4.11 -13.38
CA ARG A 286 39.95 4.52 -13.36
C ARG A 286 40.80 3.34 -12.85
N LYS A 287 41.77 2.88 -13.66
CA LYS A 287 42.75 1.88 -13.20
C LYS A 287 43.60 2.52 -12.11
N LYS A 288 43.61 1.93 -10.91
CA LYS A 288 44.56 2.33 -9.86
C LYS A 288 45.98 2.04 -10.39
N ARG A 289 46.78 3.09 -10.59
CA ARG A 289 48.19 2.96 -10.96
C ARG A 289 49.01 3.09 -9.69
N HIS A 290 49.67 2.01 -9.28
CA HIS A 290 50.71 2.09 -8.27
C HIS A 290 52.01 2.46 -8.96
N ILE A 291 52.58 3.63 -8.62
CA ILE A 291 53.90 4.03 -9.13
C ILE A 291 54.93 3.38 -8.21
N GLN A 292 55.64 2.37 -8.71
CA GLN A 292 56.83 1.86 -8.04
C GLN A 292 58.00 2.76 -8.42
N THR A 293 58.46 3.59 -7.49
CA THR A 293 59.64 4.43 -7.68
C THR A 293 60.94 3.61 -7.58
N THR A 294 60.89 2.46 -6.91
CA THR A 294 62.05 1.62 -6.64
C THR A 294 61.72 0.15 -6.91
N TRP A 295 62.48 -0.51 -7.80
CA TRP A 295 62.33 -1.93 -8.09
C TRP A 295 63.09 -2.78 -7.05
N SER A 296 62.54 -2.92 -5.85
CA SER A 296 63.18 -3.68 -4.75
C SER A 296 63.29 -5.18 -5.03
N HIS A 297 62.58 -5.72 -6.03
CA HIS A 297 62.67 -7.12 -6.47
C HIS A 297 63.57 -7.30 -7.70
N HIS A 298 64.59 -6.46 -7.86
CA HIS A 298 65.56 -6.62 -8.93
C HIS A 298 66.51 -7.80 -8.69
N TRP A 299 66.99 -8.40 -9.79
CA TRP A 299 67.97 -9.49 -9.80
C TRP A 299 69.39 -9.06 -9.42
N LEU A 300 69.69 -7.76 -9.45
CA LEU A 300 71.00 -7.23 -9.10
C LEU A 300 71.35 -7.46 -7.62
N ARG A 301 72.64 -7.66 -7.32
CA ARG A 301 73.15 -7.89 -5.97
C ARG A 301 72.86 -6.67 -5.07
N LYS A 302 72.21 -6.93 -3.94
CA LYS A 302 71.90 -5.92 -2.92
C LYS A 302 73.04 -5.85 -1.91
N TYR A 303 73.56 -4.66 -1.67
CA TYR A 303 74.52 -4.42 -0.60
C TYR A 303 73.80 -4.08 0.70
N PRO A 304 74.19 -4.65 1.85
CA PRO A 304 73.57 -4.32 3.13
C PRO A 304 73.81 -2.85 3.46
N ASN A 305 72.80 -2.18 4.02
CA ASN A 305 72.95 -0.80 4.46
C ASN A 305 73.89 -0.75 5.68
N LEU A 306 75.15 -0.37 5.45
CA LEU A 306 76.21 -0.33 6.46
C LEU A 306 76.01 0.76 7.53
N ILE A 307 75.09 1.71 7.29
CA ILE A 307 74.75 2.80 8.21
C ILE A 307 73.64 2.35 9.18
N ARG A 308 72.97 1.22 8.91
CA ARG A 308 71.88 0.69 9.74
C ARG A 308 72.44 0.19 11.07
N GLY A 309 72.32 1.01 12.12
CA GLY A 309 72.89 0.73 13.45
C GLY A 309 74.02 1.69 13.84
N PHE A 310 74.48 2.54 12.92
CA PHE A 310 75.37 3.64 13.26
C PHE A 310 74.58 4.74 13.97
N GLY A 311 74.63 4.73 15.31
CA GLY A 311 74.08 5.80 16.12
C GLY A 311 74.92 7.06 15.93
N THR A 312 74.48 7.98 15.08
CA THR A 312 75.09 9.31 15.03
C THR A 312 74.81 9.99 16.37
N ARG A 313 75.82 10.09 17.24
CA ARG A 313 75.75 11.01 18.39
C ARG A 313 75.65 12.41 17.81
N ARG A 314 74.47 13.02 17.88
CA ARG A 314 74.36 14.48 17.69
C ARG A 314 75.31 15.11 18.71
N SER A 315 76.37 15.74 18.24
CA SER A 315 77.18 16.63 19.07
C SER A 315 76.25 17.73 19.58
N ARG A 316 75.94 17.68 20.88
CA ARG A 316 75.17 18.73 21.56
C ARG A 316 76.07 19.96 21.58
N ILE A 317 75.82 20.91 20.68
CA ILE A 317 76.48 22.22 20.71
C ILE A 317 75.96 22.89 21.98
N ASN A 318 76.78 22.95 23.02
CA ASN A 318 76.48 23.77 24.19
C ASN A 318 76.76 25.21 23.79
N PHE A 319 75.70 25.99 23.60
CA PHE A 319 75.81 27.44 23.60
C PHE A 319 75.98 27.86 25.06
N GLY A 320 77.22 28.22 25.42
CA GLY A 320 77.57 28.81 26.71
C GLY A 320 77.37 30.32 26.69
#